data_AF-A0A9D8L4K8-F1
#
_entry.id   AF-A0A9D8L4K8-F1
#
_cell.length_a   1.000
_cell.length_b   1.000
_cell.length_c   1.000
_cell.angle_alpha   90.00
_cell.angle_beta   90.00
_cell.angle_gamma   90.00
#
_symmetry.space_group_name_H-M   'P 1'
#
loop_
_entity.id
_entity.type
_entity.pdbx_description
1 polymer ?
#
loop_
_entity_poly.entity_id
_entity_poly.type
_entity_poly.pdbx_seq_one_letter_code
_entity_poly.pdbx_strand_id
1 'polypeptide(L)'
;AGKIRHAAASNFSPAQLEEAVATAKQLGVEGFVATQEEYSLTERAIEKEMLGVIGKTHLGLVPYFPLGGGALTGKYRKGQPLPAGARHSGGSERFLAPYWDMIEKLHDFAETRGHTILELAMSWLAGRPSVASIIAGATKPHQLEANAKSTDWKLTAAELAEIDRITGPGA
;
A
#
# COMPACT_ATOMS: atom_id res chain seq x y z
N ALA A 1 -22.18 7.94 25.00
CA ALA A 1 -21.89 9.28 24.46
C ALA A 1 -21.98 9.37 22.93
N GLY A 2 -22.05 8.26 22.17
CA GLY A 2 -22.23 8.32 20.70
C GLY A 2 -21.09 8.98 19.93
N LYS A 3 -19.93 9.18 20.57
CA LYS A 3 -18.77 9.89 20.02
C LYS A 3 -18.00 9.08 18.97
N ILE A 4 -18.13 7.75 19.02
CA ILE A 4 -17.47 6.80 18.13
C ILE A 4 -18.54 5.88 17.56
N ARG A 5 -18.51 5.68 16.23
CA ARG A 5 -19.35 4.68 15.56
C ARG A 5 -18.63 3.34 15.41
N HIS A 6 -17.37 3.37 14.98
CA HIS A 6 -16.50 2.21 14.89
C HIS A 6 -15.07 2.61 15.28
N ALA A 7 -14.30 1.66 15.78
CA ALA A 7 -12.89 1.83 16.08
C ALA A 7 -12.02 1.01 15.10
N ALA A 8 -10.82 1.49 14.81
CA ALA A 8 -9.82 0.78 14.04
C ALA A 8 -8.45 0.93 14.71
N ALA A 9 -7.57 -0.05 14.50
CA ALA A 9 -6.18 0.01 14.94
C ALA A 9 -5.28 0.62 13.87
N SER A 10 -4.06 0.99 14.26
CA SER A 10 -3.00 1.33 13.32
C SER A 10 -1.65 1.14 13.98
N ASN A 11 -0.67 0.58 13.26
CA ASN A 11 0.69 0.33 13.75
C ASN A 11 0.74 -0.51 15.04
N PHE A 12 -0.23 -1.40 15.20
CA PHE A 12 -0.17 -2.42 16.24
C PHE A 12 0.78 -3.52 15.77
N SER A 13 1.49 -4.14 16.71
CA SER A 13 2.12 -5.43 16.40
C SER A 13 1.04 -6.48 16.14
N PRO A 14 1.36 -7.57 15.40
CA PRO A 14 0.45 -8.70 15.23
C PRO A 14 -0.14 -9.20 16.57
N ALA A 15 0.71 -9.34 17.59
CA ALA A 15 0.30 -9.78 18.93
C ALA A 15 -0.64 -8.78 19.62
N GLN A 16 -0.37 -7.47 19.52
CA GLN A 16 -1.24 -6.44 20.10
C GLN A 16 -2.62 -6.44 19.44
N LEU A 17 -2.69 -6.66 18.12
CA LEU A 17 -3.95 -6.71 17.41
C LEU A 17 -4.77 -7.95 17.78
N GLU A 18 -4.13 -9.12 17.87
CA GLU A 18 -4.76 -10.35 18.37
C GLU A 18 -5.28 -10.18 19.81
N GLU A 19 -4.48 -9.61 20.70
CA GLU A 19 -4.86 -9.35 22.10
C GLU A 19 -6.03 -8.37 22.19
N ALA A 20 -6.05 -7.30 21.39
CA ALA A 20 -7.13 -6.33 21.37
C ALA A 20 -8.46 -6.96 20.92
N VAL A 21 -8.42 -7.79 19.88
CA VAL A 21 -9.61 -8.53 19.41
C VAL A 21 -10.08 -9.54 20.47
N ALA A 22 -9.17 -10.27 21.10
CA ALA A 22 -9.50 -11.22 22.16
C ALA A 22 -10.11 -10.51 23.38
N THR A 23 -9.55 -9.37 23.78
CA THR A 23 -10.03 -8.57 24.92
C THR A 23 -11.43 -8.03 24.66
N ALA A 24 -11.71 -7.47 23.48
CA ALA A 24 -13.04 -7.00 23.13
C ALA A 24 -14.09 -8.12 23.23
N LYS A 25 -13.73 -9.32 22.74
CA LYS A 25 -14.57 -10.52 22.85
C LYS A 25 -14.81 -10.94 24.31
N GLN A 26 -13.77 -10.93 25.15
CA GLN A 26 -13.90 -11.27 26.58
C GLN A 26 -14.77 -10.28 27.34
N LEU A 27 -14.68 -8.98 27.02
CA LEU A 27 -15.47 -7.92 27.64
C LEU A 27 -16.89 -7.84 27.08
N GLY A 28 -17.21 -8.56 25.99
CA GLY A 28 -18.51 -8.50 25.33
C GLY A 28 -18.81 -7.15 24.69
N VAL A 29 -17.78 -6.43 24.24
CA VAL A 29 -17.89 -5.13 23.57
C VAL A 29 -17.53 -5.22 22.09
N GLU A 30 -17.94 -4.24 21.31
CA GLU A 30 -17.47 -4.11 19.93
C GLU A 30 -15.95 -3.91 19.88
N GLY A 31 -15.28 -4.69 19.05
CA GLY A 31 -13.84 -4.59 18.81
C GLY A 31 -13.50 -3.64 17.66
N PHE A 32 -12.25 -3.69 17.22
CA PHE A 32 -11.84 -3.02 15.99
C PHE A 32 -12.54 -3.64 14.78
N VAL A 33 -12.84 -2.82 13.76
CA VAL A 33 -13.41 -3.27 12.49
C VAL A 33 -12.37 -3.30 11.36
N ALA A 34 -11.24 -2.61 11.56
CA ALA A 34 -10.17 -2.51 10.60
C ALA A 34 -8.83 -2.25 11.30
N THR A 35 -7.74 -2.45 10.54
CA THR A 35 -6.42 -1.91 10.87
C THR A 35 -5.86 -1.12 9.70
N GLN A 36 -5.10 -0.06 10.01
CA GLN A 36 -4.40 0.77 9.05
C GLN A 36 -2.89 0.52 9.15
N GLU A 37 -2.31 0.01 8.08
CA GLU A 37 -0.90 -0.41 8.02
C GLU A 37 -0.16 0.20 6.82
N GLU A 38 1.16 0.29 6.90
CA GLU A 38 1.98 0.64 5.74
C GLU A 38 2.02 -0.53 4.78
N TYR A 39 1.56 -0.33 3.55
CA TYR A 39 1.60 -1.40 2.57
C TYR A 39 1.62 -0.87 1.14
N SER A 40 2.65 -1.27 0.40
CA SER A 40 2.87 -0.89 -0.99
C SER A 40 3.82 -1.88 -1.67
N LEU A 41 4.06 -1.72 -2.97
CA LEU A 41 5.07 -2.52 -3.67
C LEU A 41 6.49 -2.33 -3.11
N THR A 42 6.75 -1.21 -2.42
CA THR A 42 8.05 -0.88 -1.81
C THR A 42 8.15 -1.20 -0.32
N GLU A 43 7.02 -1.50 0.33
CA GLU A 43 6.95 -1.83 1.76
C GLU A 43 5.93 -2.97 1.97
N ARG A 44 6.45 -4.16 2.25
CA ARG A 44 5.69 -5.42 2.30
C ARG A 44 5.82 -6.14 3.65
N ALA A 45 6.33 -5.47 4.70
CA ALA A 45 6.61 -6.10 6.00
C ALA A 45 5.38 -6.76 6.63
N ILE A 46 4.18 -6.24 6.38
CA ILE A 46 2.93 -6.77 6.95
C ILE A 46 2.57 -8.17 6.43
N GLU A 47 3.15 -8.61 5.32
CA GLU A 47 2.88 -9.93 4.74
C GLU A 47 3.38 -11.08 5.62
N LYS A 48 4.45 -10.86 6.39
CA LYS A 48 5.07 -11.85 7.29
C LYS A 48 4.10 -12.45 8.29
N GLU A 49 3.34 -11.58 8.96
CA GLU A 49 2.56 -11.96 10.14
C GLU A 49 1.20 -11.25 10.18
N MET A 50 1.19 -9.93 9.93
CA MET A 50 0.01 -9.10 10.11
C MET A 50 -1.13 -9.51 9.17
N LEU A 51 -0.87 -9.85 7.90
CA LEU A 51 -1.91 -10.36 7.00
C LEU A 51 -2.56 -11.65 7.51
N GLY A 52 -1.78 -12.51 8.18
CA GLY A 52 -2.30 -13.72 8.83
C GLY A 52 -3.24 -13.39 9.99
N VAL A 53 -2.88 -12.40 10.82
CA VAL A 53 -3.74 -11.90 11.91
C VAL A 53 -5.03 -11.29 11.35
N ILE A 54 -4.92 -10.44 10.34
CA ILE A 54 -6.06 -9.81 9.66
C ILE A 54 -7.02 -10.88 9.11
N GLY A 55 -6.48 -11.93 8.48
CA GLY A 55 -7.27 -13.05 7.98
C GLY A 55 -8.02 -13.83 9.08
N LYS A 56 -7.37 -14.10 10.22
CA LYS A 56 -7.98 -14.81 11.37
C LYS A 56 -9.02 -13.98 12.11
N THR A 57 -8.83 -12.67 12.15
CA THR A 57 -9.68 -11.73 12.91
C THR A 57 -10.78 -11.10 12.05
N HIS A 58 -10.73 -11.31 10.72
CA HIS A 58 -11.66 -10.73 9.73
C HIS A 58 -11.71 -9.20 9.75
N LEU A 59 -10.63 -8.55 10.18
CA LEU A 59 -10.50 -7.09 10.12
C LEU A 59 -10.33 -6.63 8.67
N GLY A 60 -10.88 -5.48 8.33
CA GLY A 60 -10.53 -4.80 7.08
C GLY A 60 -9.10 -4.25 7.15
N LEU A 61 -8.34 -4.34 6.06
CA LEU A 61 -7.06 -3.66 5.90
C LEU A 61 -7.27 -2.35 5.15
N VAL A 62 -6.72 -1.26 5.69
CA VAL A 62 -6.73 0.07 5.06
C VAL A 62 -5.29 0.56 4.90
N PRO A 63 -4.60 0.24 3.79
CA PRO A 63 -3.19 0.62 3.61
C PRO A 63 -2.98 2.13 3.51
N TYR A 64 -1.90 2.60 4.14
CA TYR A 64 -1.33 3.93 3.92
C TYR A 64 0.00 3.84 3.15
N PHE A 65 0.44 4.99 2.63
CA PHE A 65 1.56 5.11 1.67
C PHE A 65 1.52 4.14 0.49
N PRO A 66 0.37 4.02 -0.22
CA PRO A 66 0.23 3.08 -1.33
C PRO A 66 1.22 3.33 -2.48
N LEU A 67 1.73 4.56 -2.59
CA LEU A 67 2.68 4.99 -3.62
C LEU A 67 4.12 5.16 -3.09
N GLY A 68 4.45 4.62 -1.92
CA GLY A 68 5.81 4.66 -1.33
C GLY A 68 6.37 6.08 -1.23
N GLY A 69 5.67 7.00 -0.54
CA GLY A 69 6.09 8.41 -0.46
C GLY A 69 6.09 9.17 -1.80
N GLY A 70 5.49 8.58 -2.85
CA GLY A 70 5.44 9.10 -4.21
C GLY A 70 6.40 8.41 -5.18
N ALA A 71 7.22 7.46 -4.73
CA ALA A 71 8.12 6.67 -5.58
C ALA A 71 7.37 6.02 -6.76
N LEU A 72 6.18 5.49 -6.50
CA LEU A 72 5.36 4.76 -7.48
C LEU A 72 4.38 5.67 -8.25
N THR A 73 4.67 6.97 -8.35
CA THR A 73 3.83 7.92 -9.13
C THR A 73 4.22 8.01 -10.60
N GLY A 74 5.36 7.44 -10.97
CA GLY A 74 5.91 7.49 -12.31
C GLY A 74 6.60 8.78 -12.71
N LYS A 75 6.75 9.74 -11.80
CA LYS A 75 7.47 11.00 -12.04
C LYS A 75 8.98 10.91 -11.84
N TYR A 76 9.47 9.80 -11.30
CA TYR A 76 10.90 9.59 -11.06
C TYR A 76 11.43 8.57 -12.08
N ARG A 77 12.61 8.85 -12.63
CA ARG A 77 13.38 7.93 -13.48
C ARG A 77 14.84 7.98 -13.07
N LYS A 78 15.50 6.83 -13.04
CA LYS A 78 16.91 6.73 -12.68
C LYS A 78 17.77 7.55 -13.65
N GLY A 79 18.65 8.39 -13.11
CA GLY A 79 19.53 9.25 -13.90
C GLY A 79 18.85 10.48 -14.53
N GLN A 80 17.56 10.72 -14.30
CA GLN A 80 16.89 11.95 -14.69
C GLN A 80 16.80 12.96 -13.54
N PRO A 81 16.72 14.28 -13.83
CA PRO A 81 16.51 15.29 -12.81
C PRO A 81 15.22 15.04 -12.01
N LEU A 82 15.30 15.23 -10.69
CA LEU A 82 14.13 15.11 -9.82
C LEU A 82 13.09 16.20 -10.13
N PRO A 83 11.78 15.89 -10.15
CA PRO A 83 10.75 16.88 -10.42
C PRO A 83 10.72 18.01 -9.39
N ALA A 84 10.62 19.25 -9.85
CA ALA A 84 10.48 20.42 -8.99
C ALA A 84 9.20 20.34 -8.13
N GLY A 85 9.29 20.73 -6.86
CA GLY A 85 8.15 20.73 -5.93
C GLY A 85 7.64 19.32 -5.56
N ALA A 86 8.40 18.26 -5.85
CA ALA A 86 8.11 16.94 -5.32
C ALA A 86 8.25 16.94 -3.78
N ARG A 87 7.48 16.08 -3.10
CA ARG A 87 7.41 15.96 -1.63
C ARG A 87 8.78 15.91 -0.93
N HIS A 88 9.81 15.41 -1.63
CA HIS A 88 11.16 15.27 -1.10
C HIS A 88 12.19 16.14 -1.87
N SER A 89 11.81 17.32 -2.38
CA SER A 89 12.76 18.23 -3.04
C SER A 89 13.96 18.50 -2.12
N GLY A 90 15.14 17.99 -2.47
CA GLY A 90 16.38 18.04 -1.67
C GLY A 90 16.80 16.73 -0.99
N GLY A 91 15.91 15.74 -0.84
CA GLY A 91 16.18 14.44 -0.21
C GLY A 91 15.61 13.22 -0.96
N SER A 92 14.95 13.42 -2.10
CA SER A 92 14.31 12.33 -2.87
C SER A 92 15.33 11.30 -3.32
N GLU A 93 16.55 11.72 -3.68
CA GLU A 93 17.58 10.80 -4.15
C GLU A 93 17.98 9.79 -3.08
N ARG A 94 18.18 10.24 -1.83
CA ARG A 94 18.50 9.36 -0.70
C ARG A 94 17.33 8.42 -0.37
N PHE A 95 16.10 8.92 -0.52
CA PHE A 95 14.88 8.13 -0.30
C PHE A 95 14.67 7.07 -1.39
N LEU A 96 14.96 7.39 -2.66
CA LEU A 96 14.76 6.50 -3.80
C LEU A 96 15.94 5.56 -4.06
N ALA A 97 17.14 5.90 -3.62
CA ALA A 97 18.37 5.13 -3.80
C ALA A 97 18.21 3.60 -3.58
N PRO A 98 17.59 3.12 -2.49
CA PRO A 98 17.42 1.68 -2.28
C PRO A 98 16.37 1.04 -3.20
N TYR A 99 15.50 1.83 -3.85
CA TYR A 99 14.37 1.34 -4.64
C TYR A 99 14.54 1.54 -6.14
N TRP A 100 15.58 2.23 -6.63
CA TRP A 100 15.71 2.59 -8.04
C TRP A 100 15.58 1.40 -9.00
N ASP A 101 16.30 0.31 -8.74
CA ASP A 101 16.25 -0.86 -9.61
C ASP A 101 14.88 -1.55 -9.60
N MET A 102 14.17 -1.49 -8.48
CA MET A 102 12.80 -2.01 -8.36
C MET A 102 11.82 -1.11 -9.13
N ILE A 103 11.93 0.21 -8.95
CA ILE A 103 11.07 1.21 -9.60
C ILE A 103 11.20 1.13 -11.12
N GLU A 104 12.42 1.05 -11.66
CA GLU A 104 12.64 0.91 -13.11
C GLU A 104 12.05 -0.40 -13.66
N LYS A 105 12.24 -1.52 -12.96
CA LYS A 105 11.62 -2.79 -13.37
C LYS A 105 10.09 -2.76 -13.34
N LEU A 106 9.50 -2.11 -12.32
CA LEU A 106 8.05 -1.94 -12.24
C LEU A 106 7.52 -0.98 -13.31
N HIS A 107 8.32 0.01 -13.69
CA HIS A 107 8.06 0.87 -14.84
C HIS A 107 7.98 0.06 -16.13
N ASP A 108 9.03 -0.68 -16.44
CA ASP A 108 9.09 -1.53 -17.63
C ASP A 108 7.94 -2.53 -17.65
N PHE A 109 7.66 -3.17 -16.50
CA PHE A 109 6.56 -4.11 -16.34
C PHE A 109 5.20 -3.49 -16.70
N ALA A 110 4.93 -2.28 -16.20
CA ALA A 110 3.67 -1.59 -16.45
C ALA A 110 3.58 -1.07 -17.89
N GLU A 111 4.62 -0.40 -18.38
CA GLU A 111 4.63 0.26 -19.68
C GLU A 111 4.52 -0.75 -20.84
N THR A 112 5.19 -1.90 -20.73
CA THR A 112 5.07 -3.00 -21.70
C THR A 112 3.67 -3.59 -21.80
N ARG A 113 2.81 -3.32 -20.81
CA ARG A 113 1.41 -3.76 -20.74
C ARG A 113 0.41 -2.63 -20.95
N GLY A 114 0.88 -1.44 -21.35
CA GLY A 114 0.04 -0.29 -21.62
C GLY A 114 -0.50 0.40 -20.36
N HIS A 115 0.13 0.19 -19.20
CA HIS A 115 -0.24 0.78 -17.93
C HIS A 115 0.87 1.65 -17.35
N THR A 116 0.51 2.49 -16.39
CA THR A 116 1.45 3.28 -15.58
C THR A 116 1.83 2.53 -14.31
N ILE A 117 2.99 2.85 -13.73
CA ILE A 117 3.38 2.31 -12.39
C ILE A 117 2.39 2.73 -11.29
N LEU A 118 1.69 3.85 -11.46
CA LEU A 118 0.65 4.31 -10.53
C LEU A 118 -0.55 3.36 -10.57
N GLU A 119 -1.03 3.02 -11.77
CA GLU A 119 -2.07 2.00 -11.97
C GLU A 119 -1.65 0.65 -11.43
N LEU A 120 -0.40 0.24 -11.67
CA LEU A 120 0.16 -0.98 -11.10
C LEU A 120 0.05 -1.00 -9.57
N ALA A 121 0.56 0.03 -8.89
CA ALA A 121 0.60 0.08 -7.43
C ALA A 121 -0.81 0.09 -6.81
N MET A 122 -1.71 0.87 -7.37
CA MET A 122 -3.08 1.01 -6.86
C MET A 122 -3.92 -0.24 -7.14
N SER A 123 -3.83 -0.80 -8.35
CA SER A 123 -4.53 -2.04 -8.70
C SER A 123 -3.99 -3.25 -7.94
N TRP A 124 -2.69 -3.30 -7.68
CA TRP A 124 -2.07 -4.36 -6.88
C TRP A 124 -2.61 -4.40 -5.45
N LEU A 125 -2.79 -3.24 -4.79
CA LEU A 125 -3.43 -3.15 -3.47
C LEU A 125 -4.92 -3.48 -3.55
N ALA A 126 -5.63 -2.93 -4.55
CA ALA A 126 -7.07 -3.14 -4.70
C ALA A 126 -7.44 -4.60 -5.00
N GLY A 127 -6.52 -5.38 -5.57
CA GLY A 127 -6.69 -6.81 -5.80
C GLY A 127 -6.49 -7.68 -4.56
N ARG A 128 -6.08 -7.13 -3.41
CA ARG A 128 -5.81 -7.91 -2.20
C ARG A 128 -7.11 -8.19 -1.45
N PRO A 129 -7.41 -9.46 -1.09
CA PRO A 129 -8.69 -9.82 -0.48
C PRO A 129 -9.04 -9.06 0.80
N SER A 130 -8.05 -8.76 1.64
CA SER A 130 -8.26 -8.07 2.91
C SER A 130 -8.35 -6.55 2.78
N VAL A 131 -7.97 -5.96 1.63
CA VAL A 131 -7.94 -4.51 1.47
C VAL A 131 -9.36 -3.98 1.24
N ALA A 132 -9.86 -3.24 2.23
CA ALA A 132 -11.20 -2.65 2.19
C ALA A 132 -11.23 -1.27 1.51
N SER A 133 -10.13 -0.52 1.59
CA SER A 133 -9.98 0.82 1.00
C SER A 133 -8.51 1.23 1.01
N ILE A 134 -8.08 2.13 0.13
CA ILE A 134 -6.68 2.58 0.02
C ILE A 134 -6.60 4.07 0.36
N ILE A 135 -5.68 4.46 1.26
CA ILE A 135 -5.46 5.89 1.59
C ILE A 135 -4.47 6.49 0.60
N ALA A 136 -5.00 6.98 -0.52
CA ALA A 136 -4.22 7.63 -1.57
C ALA A 136 -4.06 9.14 -1.31
N GLY A 137 -2.83 9.59 -1.07
CA GLY A 137 -2.51 11.01 -0.89
C GLY A 137 -2.36 11.75 -2.22
N ALA A 138 -2.78 13.02 -2.25
CA ALA A 138 -2.64 13.93 -3.39
C ALA A 138 -2.36 15.36 -2.92
N THR A 139 -1.54 16.11 -3.66
CA THR A 139 -1.28 17.55 -3.42
C THR A 139 -1.89 18.44 -4.51
N LYS A 140 -2.40 17.85 -5.60
CA LYS A 140 -3.04 18.56 -6.71
C LYS A 140 -4.32 17.82 -7.13
N PRO A 141 -5.39 18.52 -7.57
CA PRO A 141 -6.66 17.89 -7.96
C PRO A 141 -6.53 16.75 -8.99
N HIS A 142 -5.73 16.93 -10.04
CA HIS A 142 -5.55 15.89 -11.06
C HIS A 142 -4.94 14.58 -10.51
N GLN A 143 -4.19 14.63 -9.40
CA GLN A 143 -3.67 13.41 -8.76
C GLN A 143 -4.78 12.62 -8.08
N LEU A 144 -5.80 13.29 -7.54
CA LEU A 144 -6.97 12.62 -6.98
C LEU A 144 -7.72 11.86 -8.07
N GLU A 145 -7.93 12.49 -9.23
CA GLU A 145 -8.57 11.84 -10.37
C GLU A 145 -7.77 10.65 -10.89
N ALA A 146 -6.44 10.77 -10.99
CA ALA A 146 -5.57 9.68 -11.37
C ALA A 146 -5.62 8.52 -10.37
N ASN A 147 -5.54 8.81 -9.06
CA ASN A 147 -5.64 7.80 -8.00
C ASN A 147 -7.00 7.10 -7.97
N ALA A 148 -8.09 7.79 -8.31
CA ALA A 148 -9.43 7.21 -8.30
C ALA A 148 -9.69 6.27 -9.49
N LYS A 149 -8.98 6.45 -10.61
CA LYS A 149 -9.13 5.65 -11.84
C LYS A 149 -8.12 4.50 -11.96
N SER A 150 -7.23 4.34 -10.98
CA SER A 150 -6.05 3.49 -11.10
C SER A 150 -6.19 2.08 -10.52
N THR A 151 -7.42 1.63 -10.24
CA THR A 151 -7.73 0.34 -9.61
C THR A 151 -8.41 -0.67 -10.55
N ASP A 152 -8.56 -0.32 -11.83
CA ASP A 152 -9.27 -1.13 -12.82
C ASP A 152 -8.42 -2.26 -13.43
N TRP A 153 -7.10 -2.24 -13.27
CA TRP A 153 -6.23 -3.28 -13.82
C TRP A 153 -6.32 -4.57 -13.00
N LYS A 154 -6.98 -5.58 -13.56
CA LYS A 154 -7.06 -6.91 -12.93
C LYS A 154 -5.80 -7.72 -13.23
N LEU A 155 -4.83 -7.64 -12.33
CA LEU A 155 -3.58 -8.40 -12.41
C LEU A 155 -3.85 -9.92 -12.39
N THR A 156 -3.30 -10.62 -13.36
CA THR A 156 -3.32 -12.07 -13.46
C THR A 156 -2.37 -12.71 -12.44
N ALA A 157 -2.55 -14.01 -12.19
CA ALA A 157 -1.65 -14.76 -11.31
C ALA A 157 -0.18 -14.73 -11.80
N ALA A 158 0.03 -14.77 -13.12
CA ALA A 158 1.37 -14.69 -13.71
C ALA A 158 2.03 -13.33 -13.48
N GLU A 159 1.24 -12.25 -13.61
CA GLU A 159 1.68 -10.89 -13.34
C GLU A 159 2.00 -10.67 -11.86
N LEU A 160 1.15 -11.15 -10.95
CA LEU A 160 1.42 -11.11 -9.51
C LEU A 160 2.72 -11.82 -9.16
N ALA A 161 2.96 -13.00 -9.73
CA ALA A 161 4.20 -13.74 -9.52
C ALA A 161 5.44 -13.02 -10.10
N GLU A 162 5.29 -12.25 -11.18
CA GLU A 162 6.37 -11.43 -11.74
C GLU A 162 6.67 -10.22 -10.85
N ILE A 163 5.63 -9.56 -10.35
CA ILE A 163 5.76 -8.47 -9.37
C ILE A 163 6.48 -8.97 -8.11
N ASP A 164 6.12 -10.15 -7.59
CA ASP A 164 6.80 -10.74 -6.44
C ASP A 164 8.29 -11.01 -6.71
N ARG A 165 8.68 -11.37 -7.94
CA ARG A 165 10.09 -11.50 -8.32
C ARG A 165 10.81 -10.15 -8.38
N ILE A 166 10.12 -9.07 -8.76
CA ILE A 166 10.69 -7.72 -8.86
C ILE A 166 10.89 -7.10 -7.48
N THR A 167 9.87 -7.18 -6.62
CA THR A 167 9.88 -6.52 -5.30
C THR A 167 10.54 -7.37 -4.22
N GLY A 168 10.80 -8.65 -4.50
CA GLY A 168 10.95 -9.68 -3.48
C GLY A 168 9.58 -10.05 -2.88
N PRO A 169 9.39 -11.30 -2.42
CA PRO A 169 8.21 -11.62 -1.64
C PRO A 169 8.17 -10.71 -0.41
N GLY A 170 6.97 -10.25 -0.03
CA GLY A 170 6.78 -9.83 1.36
C GLY A 170 7.16 -11.04 2.21
N ALA A 171 8.15 -10.85 3.08
CA ALA A 171 8.88 -11.96 3.67
C ALA A 171 8.02 -12.87 4.54
#